data_AF-A0A210QZM8-F1
#
_entry.id   AF-A0A210QZM8-F1
#
_cell.length_a   1.000
_cell.length_b   1.000
_cell.length_c   1.000
_cell.angle_alpha   90.00
_cell.angle_beta   90.00
_cell.angle_gamma   90.00
#
_symmetry.space_group_name_H-M   'P 1'
#
loop_
_entity.id
_entity.type
_entity.pdbx_description
1 polymer ?
#
loop_
_entity_poly.entity_id
_entity_poly.type
_entity_poly.pdbx_seq_one_letter_code
_entity_poly.pdbx_strand_id
1 'polypeptide(L)' 'MHLKKSLDFARLLDSTSYKEQFRADMIRWGEDKRNQDLGFFCRVATSGDEAKKSVWIISDARRKTDIEYFKRNSHTLPKH' A
#
# COMPACT_ATOMS: atom_id res chain seq x y z
N MET A 1 -1.08 -3.81 -16.05
CA MET A 1 -2.28 -4.63 -16.31
C MET A 1 -3.48 -3.91 -15.71
N HIS A 2 -4.42 -3.51 -16.55
CA HIS A 2 -5.52 -2.59 -16.24
C HIS A 2 -6.56 -3.22 -15.31
N LEU A 3 -6.68 -2.75 -14.07
CA LEU A 3 -7.94 -2.81 -13.32
C LEU A 3 -8.87 -1.73 -13.90
N LYS A 4 -9.28 -1.90 -15.17
CA LYS A 4 -10.36 -1.11 -15.76
C LYS A 4 -11.69 -1.77 -15.40
N LYS A 5 -11.90 -2.01 -14.11
CA LYS A 5 -13.26 -2.21 -13.60
C LYS A 5 -13.80 -0.79 -13.41
N SER A 6 -14.89 -0.42 -14.07
CA SER A 6 -15.62 0.82 -13.80
C SER A 6 -16.16 0.71 -12.38
N LEU A 7 -15.30 0.99 -11.40
CA LEU A 7 -15.62 0.93 -9.99
C LEU A 7 -16.65 2.03 -9.73
N ASP A 8 -17.87 1.61 -9.45
CA ASP A 8 -18.90 2.51 -8.95
C ASP A 8 -18.51 2.96 -7.54
N PHE A 9 -18.05 4.20 -7.43
CA PHE A 9 -17.58 4.79 -6.18
C PHE A 9 -18.69 4.83 -5.12
N ALA A 10 -19.94 5.10 -5.50
CA ALA A 10 -21.05 5.13 -4.57
C ALA A 10 -21.27 3.73 -3.94
N ARG A 11 -21.22 2.69 -4.75
CA ARG A 11 -21.37 1.30 -4.27
C ARG A 11 -20.19 0.78 -3.46
N LEU A 12 -19.01 1.40 -3.58
CA LEU A 12 -17.85 1.11 -2.72
C LEU A 12 -17.97 1.76 -1.33
N LEU A 13 -18.75 2.84 -1.21
CA LEU A 13 -19.04 3.46 0.08
C LEU A 13 -20.09 2.65 0.85
N ASP A 14 -21.05 2.05 0.14
CA ASP A 14 -22.08 1.22 0.74
C ASP A 14 -21.52 -0.08 1.36
N SER A 15 -22.11 -0.52 2.47
CA SER A 15 -21.79 -1.77 3.19
C SER A 15 -22.37 -3.02 2.50
N THR A 16 -22.30 -3.06 1.18
CA THR A 16 -22.87 -4.13 0.36
C THR A 16 -21.85 -5.24 0.09
N SER A 17 -22.35 -6.44 -0.20
CA SER A 17 -21.52 -7.59 -0.63
C SER A 17 -20.63 -7.27 -1.84
N TYR A 18 -21.04 -6.30 -2.66
CA TYR A 18 -20.26 -5.74 -3.75
C TYR A 18 -18.89 -5.27 -3.26
N LYS A 19 -18.84 -4.40 -2.24
CA LYS A 19 -17.58 -3.87 -1.67
C LYS A 19 -16.65 -4.97 -1.17
N GLU A 20 -17.19 -5.97 -0.49
CA GLU A 20 -16.38 -7.05 0.10
C GLU A 20 -15.78 -7.97 -0.98
N GLN A 21 -16.47 -8.18 -2.11
CA GLN A 21 -15.90 -8.89 -3.25
C GLN A 21 -14.67 -8.18 -3.82
N PHE A 22 -14.72 -6.86 -4.03
CA PHE A 22 -13.53 -6.11 -4.48
C PHE A 22 -12.44 -6.09 -3.42
N ARG A 23 -12.80 -6.06 -2.13
CA ARG A 23 -11.83 -6.15 -1.04
C ARG A 23 -11.06 -7.46 -1.08
N ALA A 24 -11.75 -8.59 -1.30
CA ALA A 24 -11.13 -9.90 -1.48
C ALA A 24 -10.23 -9.94 -2.72
N ASP A 25 -10.68 -9.42 -3.86
CA ASP A 25 -9.87 -9.29 -5.08
C ASP A 25 -8.60 -8.48 -4.83
N MET A 26 -8.70 -7.35 -4.11
CA MET A 26 -7.57 -6.49 -3.76
C MET A 26 -6.58 -7.19 -2.82
N ILE A 27 -7.07 -7.98 -1.85
CA ILE A 27 -6.20 -8.76 -0.97
C ILE A 27 -5.41 -9.77 -1.78
N ARG A 28 -6.09 -10.57 -2.62
CA ARG A 28 -5.46 -11.58 -3.46
C ARG A 28 -4.40 -10.97 -4.39
N TRP A 29 -4.78 -9.92 -5.11
CA TRP A 29 -3.83 -9.21 -5.98
C TRP A 29 -2.65 -8.63 -5.20
N GLY A 30 -2.89 -8.08 -4.01
CA GLY A 30 -1.84 -7.55 -3.16
C GLY A 30 -0.90 -8.62 -2.63
N GLU A 31 -1.39 -9.83 -2.37
CA GLU A 31 -0.57 -10.98 -2.00
C GLU A 31 0.26 -11.47 -3.17
N ASP A 32 -0.33 -11.61 -4.36
CA ASP A 32 0.40 -11.97 -5.58
C ASP A 32 1.54 -10.97 -5.87
N LYS A 33 1.27 -9.67 -5.69
CA LYS A 33 2.30 -8.63 -5.85
C LYS A 33 3.43 -8.76 -4.82
N ARG A 34 3.10 -9.05 -3.56
CA ARG A 34 4.10 -9.25 -2.50
C ARG A 34 4.93 -10.52 -2.71
N ASN A 35 4.31 -11.59 -3.20
CA ASN A 35 5.01 -12.84 -3.51
C ASN A 35 6.05 -12.64 -4.62
N GLN A 36 5.78 -11.73 -5.57
CA GLN A 36 6.74 -11.33 -6.58
C GLN A 36 7.79 -10.36 -6.02
N ASP A 37 7.36 -9.43 -5.17
CA ASP A 37 8.22 -8.39 -4.60
C ASP A 37 7.68 -7.87 -3.27
N LEU A 38 8.33 -8.28 -2.18
CA LEU A 38 7.94 -7.92 -0.81
C LEU A 38 8.00 -6.40 -0.56
N GLY A 39 8.87 -5.67 -1.26
CA GLY A 39 9.07 -4.24 -1.10
C GLY A 39 8.22 -3.37 -2.01
N PHE A 40 7.36 -3.97 -2.86
CA PHE A 40 6.59 -3.24 -3.86
C PHE A 40 5.78 -2.08 -3.27
N PHE A 41 4.94 -2.37 -2.26
CA PHE A 41 4.08 -1.35 -1.65
C PHE A 41 4.87 -0.30 -0.89
N CYS A 42 5.92 -0.70 -0.17
CA CYS A 42 6.75 0.25 0.54
C CYS A 42 7.44 1.20 -0.43
N ARG A 43 8.04 0.71 -1.53
CA ARG A 43 8.65 1.57 -2.56
C ARG A 43 7.67 2.52 -3.20
N VAL A 44 6.44 2.08 -3.48
CA VAL A 44 5.40 2.97 -4.01
C VAL A 44 5.04 4.03 -2.97
N ALA A 45 4.86 3.66 -1.70
CA ALA A 45 4.56 4.59 -0.62
C ALA A 45 5.69 5.60 -0.31
N THR A 46 6.93 5.24 -0.66
CA THR A 46 8.12 6.11 -0.50
C THR A 46 8.58 6.76 -1.78
N SER A 47 7.81 6.62 -2.86
CA SER A 47 8.08 7.29 -4.13
C SER A 47 7.34 8.61 -4.21
N GLY A 48 7.88 9.57 -4.95
CA GLY A 48 7.27 10.89 -5.14
C GLY A 48 7.83 11.98 -4.23
N ASP A 49 7.33 13.19 -4.43
CA ASP A 49 7.80 14.38 -3.73
C ASP A 49 7.35 14.42 -2.27
N GLU A 50 6.21 13.80 -1.96
CA GLU A 50 5.66 13.69 -0.61
C GLU A 50 6.59 12.89 0.32
N ALA A 51 7.41 11.99 -0.23
CA ALA A 51 8.41 11.25 0.51
C ALA A 51 9.56 12.14 1.04
N LYS A 52 9.67 13.40 0.63
CA LYS A 52 10.70 14.34 1.12
C LYS A 52 10.43 14.88 2.52
N LYS A 53 9.28 14.57 3.12
CA LYS A 53 8.93 14.98 4.49
C LYS A 53 9.92 14.37 5.50
N SER A 54 10.30 15.12 6.51
CA SER A 54 11.23 14.65 7.56
C SER A 54 10.61 13.62 8.52
N VAL A 55 9.28 13.63 8.66
CA VAL A 55 8.55 12.72 9.55
C VAL A 55 7.52 11.95 8.74
N TRP A 56 7.52 10.63 8.91
CA TRP A 56 6.56 9.72 8.28
C TRP A 56 5.77 8.97 9.35
N ILE A 57 4.47 8.82 9.13
CA ILE A 57 3.57 8.04 9.99
C ILE A 57 3.07 6.85 9.16
N ILE A 58 3.47 5.64 9.55
CA ILE A 58 3.01 4.40 8.92
C ILE A 58 1.85 3.84 9.75
N SER A 59 0.61 4.14 9.34
CA SER A 59 -0.60 3.74 10.08
C SER A 59 -1.07 2.31 9.78
N ASP A 60 -0.73 1.75 8.61
CA ASP A 60 -1.23 0.45 8.14
C ASP A 60 -0.08 -0.50 7.73
N ALA A 61 0.82 -0.79 8.68
CA ALA A 61 1.85 -1.81 8.53
C ALA A 61 1.26 -3.18 8.91
N ARG A 62 1.05 -4.06 7.93
CA ARG A 62 0.42 -5.37 8.15
C ARG A 62 1.41 -6.51 8.27
N ARG A 63 2.68 -6.34 7.86
CA ARG A 63 3.68 -7.40 7.84
C ARG A 63 5.01 -6.94 8.42
N LYS A 64 5.78 -7.90 8.96
CA LYS A 64 7.14 -7.64 9.49
C LYS A 64 8.07 -7.08 8.41
N THR A 65 7.94 -7.54 7.17
CA THR A 65 8.74 -7.07 6.04
C THR A 65 8.55 -5.58 5.76
N ASP A 66 7.35 -5.05 5.99
CA ASP A 66 7.04 -3.63 5.82
C ASP A 66 7.85 -2.80 6.84
N ILE A 67 7.80 -3.22 8.11
CA ILE A 67 8.54 -2.58 9.21
C ILE A 67 10.05 -2.61 8.94
N GLU A 68 10.58 -3.77 8.53
CA GLU A 68 12.01 -3.92 8.25
C GLU A 68 12.47 -3.07 7.06
N TYR A 69 11.64 -2.90 6.03
CA TYR A 69 11.93 -1.97 4.94
C TYR A 69 12.07 -0.53 5.44
N PHE A 70 11.10 -0.05 6.22
CA PHE A 70 11.12 1.33 6.71
C PHE A 70 12.23 1.58 7.74
N LYS A 71 12.55 0.60 8.58
CA LYS A 71 13.72 0.69 9.48
C LYS A 71 15.02 0.85 8.71
N ARG A 72 15.26 0.01 7.70
CA ARG A 72 16.47 0.08 6.86
C ARG A 72 16.60 1.43 6.13
N ASN A 73 15.47 1.98 5.69
CA ASN A 73 15.46 3.21 4.90
C ASN A 73 15.24 4.49 5.74
N SER A 74 15.09 4.36 7.06
CA SER A 74 14.94 5.51 7.96
C SER A 74 16.20 6.37 8.07
N HIS A 75 17.37 5.82 7.71
CA HIS A 75 18.67 6.50 7.83
C HIS A 75 19.06 7.33 6.59
N THR A 76 18.38 7.16 5.45
CA THR A 76 18.52 8.03 4.26
C THR A 76 17.65 9.28 4.33
N LEU A 77 16.89 9.45 5.41
CA LEU A 77 16.11 10.66 5.66
C LEU A 77 17.02 11.72 6.30
N PRO A 78 16.92 13.00 5.88
CA PRO A 78 17.74 14.06 6.43
C PRO A 78 17.52 14.14 7.94
N LYS A 79 18.57 13.83 8.70
CA LYS A 79 18.61 14.07 10.14
C LYS A 79 18.76 15.58 10.33
N HIS A 80 17.94 16.14 11.20
CA HIS A 80 18.03 17.53 11.63
C HIS A 80 19.42 17.84 12.20
#